data_AF-A0A0S8BUV8-F1
#
_entry.id   AF-A0A0S8BUV8-F1
#
_cell.length_a   1.000
_cell.length_b   1.000
_cell.length_c   1.000
_cell.angle_alpha   90.00
_cell.angle_beta   90.00
_cell.angle_gamma   90.00
#
_symmetry.space_group_name_H-M   'P 1'
#
loop_
_entity.id
_entity.type
_entity.pdbx_description
1 polymer ?
#
loop_
_entity_poly.entity_id
_entity_poly.type
_entity_poly.pdbx_seq_one_letter_code
_entity_poly.pdbx_strand_id
1 'polypeptide(L)'
;MSDKPLMPSEVRRKVLSQHREIEQMLSELEAGVARLGEGGVDAEQVKRAAYALRGILELHMNFEELHMLPAITEADGFGPERARHLNTEHQEQRKQLDLLVDTIREASSIDDLAGSVAKLAQMLRDDIEEEEREYVTDKLLRDNIIPTDTFGG
;
A
#
# COMPACT_ATOMS: atom_id res chain seq x y z
N MET A 1 -19.71 -4.07 -18.51
CA MET A 1 -19.54 -2.62 -18.30
C MET A 1 -18.23 -2.25 -18.97
N SER A 2 -18.16 -1.18 -19.76
CA SER A 2 -16.93 -0.87 -20.51
C SER A 2 -15.77 -0.61 -19.53
N ASP A 3 -14.79 -1.53 -19.51
CA ASP A 3 -13.50 -1.38 -18.83
C ASP A 3 -12.71 -0.27 -19.53
N LYS A 4 -13.09 0.98 -19.26
CA LYS A 4 -12.22 2.10 -19.60
C LYS A 4 -11.05 2.09 -18.60
N PRO A 5 -9.80 2.15 -19.08
CA PRO A 5 -8.66 2.37 -18.20
C PRO A 5 -8.89 3.61 -17.34
N LEU A 6 -8.49 3.55 -16.07
CA LEU A 6 -8.55 4.70 -15.17
C LEU A 6 -7.59 5.79 -15.65
N MET A 7 -8.01 7.04 -15.53
CA MET A 7 -7.10 8.16 -15.80
C MET A 7 -6.01 8.23 -14.70
N PRO A 8 -4.78 8.66 -14.99
CA PRO A 8 -3.71 8.71 -13.99
C PRO A 8 -4.08 9.49 -12.72
N SER A 9 -4.80 10.61 -12.85
CA SER A 9 -5.25 11.38 -11.67
C SER A 9 -6.27 10.61 -10.81
N GLU A 10 -7.09 9.75 -11.42
CA GLU A 10 -8.03 8.90 -10.72
C GLU A 10 -7.33 7.75 -10.01
N VAL A 11 -6.29 7.18 -10.62
CA VAL A 11 -5.40 6.19 -9.99
C VAL A 11 -4.76 6.80 -8.76
N ARG A 12 -4.12 7.97 -8.90
CA ARG A 12 -3.50 8.70 -7.78
C ARG A 12 -4.47 8.92 -6.62
N ARG A 13 -5.67 9.41 -6.91
CA ARG A 13 -6.70 9.67 -5.89
C ARG A 13 -7.11 8.38 -5.17
N LYS A 14 -7.20 7.25 -5.87
CA LYS A 14 -7.55 5.95 -5.30
C LYS A 14 -6.44 5.42 -4.40
N VAL A 15 -5.19 5.45 -4.86
CA VAL A 15 -4.00 5.04 -4.05
C VAL A 15 -3.95 5.84 -2.75
N LEU A 16 -4.02 7.17 -2.82
CA LEU A 16 -4.05 8.03 -1.61
C LEU A 16 -5.24 7.75 -0.69
N SER A 17 -6.37 7.26 -1.21
CA SER A 17 -7.50 6.83 -0.38
C SER A 17 -7.18 5.52 0.34
N GLN A 18 -6.61 4.55 -0.39
CA GLN A 18 -6.19 3.27 0.16
C GLN A 18 -5.12 3.44 1.24
N HIS A 19 -4.15 4.34 1.07
CA HIS A 19 -3.16 4.66 2.11
C HIS A 19 -3.79 5.13 3.42
N ARG A 20 -4.77 6.03 3.34
CA ARG A 20 -5.50 6.49 4.55
C ARG A 20 -6.26 5.36 5.23
N GLU A 21 -6.85 4.45 4.45
CA GLU A 21 -7.53 3.27 5.00
C GLU A 21 -6.53 2.31 5.66
N ILE A 22 -5.34 2.11 5.05
CA ILE A 22 -4.24 1.30 5.63
C ILE A 22 -3.74 1.90 6.94
N GLU A 23 -3.48 3.22 6.98
CA GLU A 23 -3.06 3.93 8.20
C GLU A 23 -4.09 3.84 9.33
N GLN A 24 -5.38 3.91 9.00
CA GLN A 24 -6.46 3.74 9.96
C GLN A 24 -6.46 2.31 10.54
N MET A 25 -6.33 1.28 9.70
CA MET A 25 -6.23 -0.11 10.16
C MET A 25 -4.98 -0.37 11.00
N LEU A 26 -3.85 0.26 10.67
CA LEU A 26 -2.62 0.20 11.46
C LEU A 26 -2.82 0.80 12.85
N SER A 27 -3.44 1.98 12.92
CA SER A 27 -3.75 2.65 14.18
C SER A 27 -4.70 1.80 15.05
N GLU A 28 -5.67 1.13 14.43
CA GLU A 28 -6.59 0.21 15.11
C GLU A 28 -5.87 -1.04 15.64
N LEU A 29 -4.91 -1.58 14.88
CA LEU A 29 -4.11 -2.74 15.27
C LEU A 29 -3.22 -2.41 16.48
N GLU A 30 -2.51 -1.27 16.45
CA GLU A 30 -1.69 -0.77 17.55
C GLU A 30 -2.54 -0.51 18.80
N ALA A 31 -3.70 0.12 18.64
CA ALA A 31 -4.64 0.34 19.74
C ALA A 31 -5.19 -1.00 20.31
N GLY A 32 -5.39 -1.99 19.45
CA GLY A 32 -5.78 -3.35 19.85
C GLY A 32 -4.75 -4.00 20.75
N VAL A 33 -3.47 -3.91 20.39
CA VAL A 33 -2.34 -4.37 21.20
C VAL A 33 -2.30 -3.65 22.56
N ALA A 34 -2.42 -2.32 22.57
CA ALA A 34 -2.38 -1.55 23.82
C ALA A 34 -3.45 -1.99 24.82
N ARG A 35 -4.65 -2.36 24.33
CA ARG A 35 -5.76 -2.86 25.16
C ARG A 35 -5.61 -4.29 25.66
N LEU A 36 -4.64 -5.08 25.14
CA LEU A 36 -4.38 -6.43 25.63
C LEU A 36 -3.95 -6.43 27.09
N GLY A 37 -3.07 -5.48 27.47
CA GLY A 37 -2.60 -5.32 28.86
C GLY A 37 -3.70 -4.93 29.85
N GLU A 38 -4.79 -4.36 29.35
CA GLU A 38 -5.96 -3.92 30.12
C GLU A 38 -7.07 -4.98 30.16
N GLY A 39 -6.91 -6.11 29.45
CA GLY A 39 -7.93 -7.16 29.33
C GLY A 39 -9.13 -6.80 28.45
N GLY A 40 -9.05 -5.71 27.68
CA GLY A 40 -10.15 -5.22 26.84
C GLY A 40 -10.26 -5.90 25.46
N VAL A 41 -9.23 -6.66 25.06
CA VAL A 41 -9.11 -7.34 23.77
C VAL A 41 -8.41 -8.69 23.98
N ASP A 42 -8.72 -9.68 23.15
CA ASP A 42 -8.02 -10.97 23.11
C ASP A 42 -6.87 -10.94 22.07
N ALA A 43 -5.74 -11.55 22.38
CA ALA A 43 -4.55 -11.61 21.51
C ALA A 43 -4.89 -12.21 20.14
N GLU A 44 -5.77 -13.22 20.10
CA GLU A 44 -6.22 -13.83 18.84
C GLU A 44 -7.01 -12.87 17.96
N GLN A 45 -7.67 -11.86 18.53
CA GLN A 45 -8.34 -10.81 17.75
C GLN A 45 -7.32 -9.94 17.02
N VAL A 46 -6.25 -9.54 17.71
CA VAL A 46 -5.16 -8.74 17.12
C VAL A 46 -4.46 -9.54 16.00
N LYS A 47 -4.16 -10.82 16.24
CA LYS A 47 -3.54 -11.70 15.23
C LYS A 47 -4.40 -11.82 13.97
N ARG A 48 -5.72 -12.02 14.13
CA ARG A 48 -6.66 -12.05 13.00
C ARG A 48 -6.71 -10.72 12.25
N ALA A 49 -6.67 -9.59 12.95
CA ALA A 49 -6.67 -8.27 12.33
C ALA A 49 -5.38 -8.04 11.49
N ALA A 50 -4.22 -8.43 12.01
CA ALA A 50 -2.96 -8.38 11.25
C ALA A 50 -3.00 -9.24 9.98
N TYR A 51 -3.57 -10.44 10.06
CA TYR A 51 -3.75 -11.31 8.89
C TYR A 51 -4.74 -10.71 7.87
N ALA A 52 -5.82 -10.09 8.34
CA ALA A 52 -6.77 -9.40 7.47
C ALA A 52 -6.12 -8.20 6.76
N LEU A 53 -5.31 -7.41 7.48
CA LEU A 53 -4.55 -6.30 6.90
C LEU A 53 -3.63 -6.78 5.77
N ARG A 54 -2.99 -7.94 5.92
CA ARG A 54 -2.19 -8.52 4.83
C ARG A 54 -3.00 -8.75 3.55
N GLY A 55 -4.23 -9.25 3.69
CA GLY A 55 -5.13 -9.41 2.54
C GLY A 55 -5.46 -8.08 1.86
N ILE A 56 -5.63 -7.01 2.62
CA ILE A 56 -5.89 -5.67 2.07
C ILE A 56 -4.67 -5.11 1.35
N LEU A 57 -3.47 -5.27 1.92
CA LEU A 57 -2.21 -4.85 1.29
C LEU A 57 -1.98 -5.58 -0.03
N GLU A 58 -2.31 -6.87 -0.09
CA GLU A 58 -2.24 -7.62 -1.34
C GLU A 58 -3.20 -7.05 -2.41
N LEU A 59 -4.42 -6.67 -2.04
CA LEU A 59 -5.35 -6.04 -2.96
C LEU A 59 -4.88 -4.65 -3.42
N HIS A 60 -4.24 -3.90 -2.54
CA HIS A 60 -3.66 -2.59 -2.83
C HIS A 60 -2.49 -2.68 -3.82
N MET A 61 -1.48 -3.52 -3.54
CA MET A 61 -0.36 -3.76 -4.48
C MET A 61 -0.85 -4.25 -5.84
N ASN A 62 -1.84 -5.15 -5.88
CA ASN A 62 -2.43 -5.62 -7.14
C ASN A 62 -3.15 -4.50 -7.91
N PHE A 63 -3.80 -3.56 -7.20
CA PHE A 63 -4.41 -2.40 -7.82
C PHE A 63 -3.36 -1.49 -8.47
N GLU A 64 -2.24 -1.26 -7.79
CA GLU A 64 -1.13 -0.45 -8.31
C GLU A 64 -0.44 -1.11 -9.49
N GLU A 65 -0.19 -2.41 -9.40
CA GLU A 65 0.39 -3.18 -10.49
C GLU A 65 -0.50 -3.14 -11.75
N LEU A 66 -1.82 -3.17 -11.56
CA LEU A 66 -2.78 -3.15 -12.64
C LEU A 66 -2.99 -1.75 -13.24
N HIS A 67 -2.90 -0.69 -12.43
CA HIS A 67 -3.33 0.66 -12.83
C HIS A 67 -2.26 1.74 -12.71
N MET A 68 -1.44 1.70 -11.66
CA MET A 68 -0.40 2.70 -11.43
C MET A 68 0.86 2.42 -12.24
N LEU A 69 1.31 1.17 -12.34
CA LEU A 69 2.49 0.83 -13.15
C LEU A 69 2.35 1.23 -14.63
N PRO A 70 1.21 1.00 -15.32
CA PRO A 70 1.02 1.52 -16.66
C PRO A 70 1.10 3.05 -16.73
N ALA A 71 0.46 3.76 -15.79
CA ALA A 71 0.50 5.22 -15.75
C ALA A 71 1.92 5.77 -15.52
N ILE A 72 2.72 5.16 -14.64
CA ILE A 72 4.13 5.52 -14.41
C ILE A 72 4.98 5.23 -15.66
N THR A 73 4.72 4.09 -16.33
CA THR A 73 5.45 3.67 -17.53
C THR A 73 5.31 4.69 -18.66
N GLU A 74 4.11 5.27 -18.81
CA GLU A 74 3.78 6.24 -19.86
C GLU A 74 4.09 7.70 -19.49
N ALA A 75 4.48 7.98 -18.23
CA ALA A 75 4.63 9.34 -17.72
C ALA A 75 5.78 10.13 -18.37
N ASP A 76 6.94 9.49 -18.56
CA ASP A 76 8.12 10.09 -19.22
C ASP A 76 9.13 9.03 -19.70
N GLY A 77 10.28 9.46 -20.23
CA GLY A 77 11.33 8.57 -20.77
C GLY A 77 12.04 7.66 -19.76
N PHE A 78 11.83 7.85 -18.46
CA PHE A 78 12.33 6.98 -17.38
C PHE A 78 11.22 6.12 -16.75
N GLY A 79 9.97 6.24 -17.22
CA GLY A 79 8.81 5.51 -16.73
C GLY A 79 9.00 3.99 -16.63
N PRO A 80 9.48 3.30 -17.67
CA PRO A 80 9.65 1.84 -17.64
C PRO A 80 10.58 1.34 -16.52
N GLU A 81 11.66 2.07 -16.24
CA GLU A 81 12.61 1.68 -15.20
C GLU A 81 12.03 1.91 -13.80
N ARG A 82 11.29 3.02 -13.59
CA ARG A 82 10.55 3.25 -12.34
C ARG A 82 9.49 2.18 -12.08
N ALA A 83 8.73 1.80 -13.10
CA ALA A 83 7.73 0.75 -12.97
C ALA A 83 8.37 -0.62 -12.65
N ARG A 84 9.52 -0.93 -13.26
CA ARG A 84 10.28 -2.15 -12.95
C ARG A 84 10.81 -2.13 -11.51
N HIS A 85 11.26 -0.98 -11.03
CA HIS A 85 11.74 -0.80 -9.67
C HIS A 85 10.62 -1.04 -8.66
N LEU A 86 9.49 -0.32 -8.78
CA LEU A 86 8.33 -0.47 -7.90
C LEU A 86 7.79 -1.91 -7.86
N ASN A 87 7.69 -2.57 -9.02
CA ASN A 87 7.28 -3.99 -9.06
C ASN A 87 8.27 -4.92 -8.34
N THR A 88 9.56 -4.58 -8.32
CA THR A 88 10.58 -5.34 -7.58
C THR A 88 10.45 -5.09 -6.08
N GLU A 89 10.21 -3.84 -5.68
CA GLU A 89 9.93 -3.43 -4.30
C GLU A 89 8.71 -4.19 -3.75
N HIS A 90 7.60 -4.23 -4.50
CA HIS A 90 6.39 -4.97 -4.14
C HIS A 90 6.64 -6.48 -3.94
N GLN A 91 7.46 -7.11 -4.79
CA GLN A 91 7.80 -8.53 -4.64
C GLN A 91 8.56 -8.79 -3.34
N GLU A 92 9.42 -7.87 -2.93
CA GLU A 92 10.18 -8.00 -1.69
C GLU A 92 9.29 -7.68 -0.47
N GLN A 93 8.48 -6.62 -0.56
CA GLN A 93 7.52 -6.25 0.47
C GLN A 93 6.55 -7.40 0.78
N ARG A 94 6.06 -8.10 -0.25
CA ARG A 94 5.22 -9.30 -0.06
C ARG A 94 5.91 -10.36 0.81
N LYS A 95 7.20 -10.63 0.62
CA LYS A 95 7.92 -11.61 1.45
C LYS A 95 8.08 -11.11 2.89
N GLN A 96 8.43 -9.84 3.06
CA GLN A 96 8.61 -9.24 4.38
C GLN A 96 7.31 -9.24 5.18
N LEU A 97 6.20 -8.91 4.52
CA LEU A 97 4.88 -8.95 5.11
C LEU A 97 4.46 -10.36 5.52
N ASP A 98 4.76 -11.40 4.72
CA ASP A 98 4.46 -12.79 5.09
C ASP A 98 5.22 -13.19 6.36
N LEU A 99 6.52 -12.88 6.40
CA LEU A 99 7.36 -13.16 7.58
C LEU A 99 6.87 -12.42 8.83
N LEU A 100 6.49 -11.14 8.72
CA LEU A 100 5.99 -10.36 9.85
C LEU A 100 4.64 -10.85 10.35
N VAL A 101 3.72 -11.20 9.46
CA VAL A 101 2.40 -11.72 9.82
C VAL A 101 2.51 -13.10 10.45
N ASP A 102 3.40 -13.97 9.96
CA ASP A 102 3.70 -15.25 10.59
C ASP A 102 4.31 -15.07 11.98
N THR A 103 5.22 -14.10 12.15
CA THR A 103 5.79 -13.74 13.46
C THR A 103 4.71 -13.26 14.43
N ILE A 104 3.78 -12.40 13.98
CA ILE A 104 2.63 -11.94 14.77
C ILE A 104 1.74 -13.11 15.18
N ARG A 105 1.47 -14.05 14.25
CA ARG A 105 0.66 -15.24 14.52
C ARG A 105 1.29 -16.11 15.60
N GLU A 106 2.61 -16.27 15.56
CA GLU A 106 3.40 -17.14 16.44
C GLU A 106 3.80 -16.47 17.77
N ALA A 107 3.53 -15.17 17.92
CA ALA A 107 3.79 -14.44 19.15
C ALA A 107 3.16 -15.13 20.36
N SER A 108 4.00 -15.42 21.36
CA SER A 108 3.67 -16.18 22.56
C SER A 108 3.49 -15.31 23.81
N SER A 109 3.83 -14.02 23.70
CA SER A 109 3.65 -13.02 24.76
C SER A 109 3.04 -11.73 24.21
N ILE A 110 2.49 -10.91 25.10
CA ILE A 110 1.96 -9.58 24.74
C ILE A 110 3.09 -8.68 24.22
N ASP A 111 4.28 -8.75 24.82
CA ASP A 111 5.44 -7.94 24.42
C ASP A 111 5.92 -8.33 23.01
N ASP A 112 5.99 -9.63 22.69
CA ASP A 112 6.36 -10.11 21.35
C ASP A 112 5.34 -9.67 20.30
N LEU A 113 4.05 -9.76 20.63
CA LEU A 113 2.97 -9.33 19.77
C LEU A 113 3.03 -7.82 19.53
N ALA A 114 3.26 -7.03 20.59
CA ALA A 114 3.39 -5.59 20.51
C ALA A 114 4.58 -5.16 19.66
N GLY A 115 5.75 -5.76 19.89
CA GLY A 115 6.96 -5.47 19.11
C GLY A 115 6.78 -5.82 17.63
N SER A 116 6.14 -6.94 17.33
CA SER A 116 5.90 -7.38 15.95
C SER A 116 4.88 -6.50 15.22
N VAL A 117 3.80 -6.10 15.89
CA VAL A 117 2.81 -5.15 15.35
C VAL A 117 3.44 -3.78 15.12
N ALA A 118 4.23 -3.26 16.07
CA ALA A 118 4.91 -1.99 15.90
C ALA A 118 5.88 -2.01 14.72
N LYS A 119 6.60 -3.13 14.52
CA LYS A 119 7.48 -3.30 13.36
C LYS A 119 6.72 -3.33 12.05
N LEU A 120 5.58 -4.03 11.99
CA LEU A 120 4.70 -4.04 10.82
C LEU A 120 4.19 -2.63 10.50
N ALA A 121 3.73 -1.91 11.52
CA ALA A 121 3.23 -0.55 11.35
C ALA A 121 4.31 0.39 10.83
N GLN A 122 5.50 0.39 11.46
CA GLN A 122 6.62 1.23 11.00
C GLN A 122 6.99 0.94 9.54
N MET A 123 7.16 -0.34 9.18
CA MET A 123 7.52 -0.73 7.82
C MET A 123 6.51 -0.22 6.79
N LEU A 124 5.21 -0.30 7.08
CA LEU A 124 4.16 0.14 6.17
C LEU A 124 4.03 1.66 6.08
N ARG A 125 4.26 2.38 7.18
CA ARG A 125 4.27 3.85 7.16
C ARG A 125 5.44 4.41 6.36
N ASP A 126 6.62 3.80 6.53
CA ASP A 126 7.82 4.19 5.78
C ASP A 126 7.61 3.95 4.27
N ASP A 127 7.00 2.81 3.92
CA ASP A 127 6.67 2.45 2.53
C ASP A 127 5.64 3.42 1.92
N ILE A 128 4.54 3.71 2.62
CA ILE A 128 3.53 4.69 2.18
C ILE A 128 4.17 6.08 1.98
N GLU A 129 5.01 6.53 2.91
CA GLU A 129 5.67 7.83 2.79
C GLU A 129 6.61 7.89 1.58
N GLU A 130 7.41 6.85 1.38
CA GLU A 130 8.32 6.74 0.24
C GLU A 130 7.54 6.67 -1.07
N GLU A 131 6.49 5.85 -1.15
CA GLU A 131 5.69 5.70 -2.34
C GLU A 131 4.97 7.01 -2.71
N GLU A 132 4.40 7.71 -1.72
CA GLU A 132 3.75 9.00 -1.94
C GLU A 132 4.72 10.07 -2.45
N ARG A 133 5.96 10.03 -1.97
CA ARG A 133 7.03 10.96 -2.37
C ARG A 133 7.54 10.67 -3.79
N GLU A 134 7.75 9.40 -4.11
CA GLU A 134 8.46 9.00 -5.35
C GLU A 134 7.51 8.71 -6.52
N TYR A 135 6.34 8.10 -6.26
CA TYR A 135 5.46 7.56 -7.29
C TYR A 135 4.08 8.22 -7.33
N VAL A 136 3.45 8.50 -6.18
CA VAL A 136 2.06 9.02 -6.09
C VAL A 136 1.99 10.56 -6.23
N THR A 137 2.77 11.10 -7.16
CA THR A 137 2.92 12.54 -7.38
C THR A 137 2.07 13.05 -8.55
N ASP A 138 1.68 14.32 -8.51
CA ASP A 138 1.02 14.99 -9.66
C ASP A 138 1.92 15.07 -10.90
N LYS A 139 3.23 14.90 -10.76
CA LYS A 139 4.15 14.90 -11.91
C LYS A 139 4.01 13.60 -12.71
N LEU A 140 3.89 12.47 -12.02
CA LEU A 140 3.81 11.15 -12.65
C LEU A 140 2.37 10.76 -12.99
N LEU A 141 1.43 11.09 -12.12
CA LEU A 141 0.04 10.64 -12.22
C LEU A 141 -0.92 11.81 -12.52
N ARG A 142 -0.61 12.57 -13.58
CA ARG A 142 -1.50 13.62 -14.13
C ARG A 142 -2.16 13.18 -15.42
N ASP A 143 -3.33 13.75 -15.66
CA ASP A 143 -4.04 13.59 -16.92
C ASP A 143 -3.34 14.45 -17.99
N ASN A 144 -2.55 13.82 -18.86
CA ASN A 144 -2.02 14.50 -20.03
C ASN A 144 -3.16 14.63 -21.06
N ILE A 145 -3.81 15.79 -21.10
CA ILE A 145 -4.67 16.16 -22.23
C ILE A 145 -3.73 16.50 -23.39
N ILE A 146 -3.51 15.56 -24.31
CA ILE A 146 -2.97 15.92 -25.61
C ILE A 146 -4.04 16.79 -26.28
N PRO A 147 -3.80 18.07 -26.58
CA PRO A 147 -4.72 18.83 -27.40
C PRO A 147 -4.79 18.12 -28.74
N THR A 148 -5.97 17.63 -29.12
CA THR A 148 -6.27 17.23 -30.49
C THR A 148 -6.37 18.47 -31.37
N ASP A 149 -5.29 19.25 -31.45
CA ASP A 149 -5.13 20.28 -32.46
C ASP A 149 -4.77 19.60 -33.78
N THR A 150 -5.85 19.21 -34.46
CA THR A 150 -6.07 19.35 -35.90
C THR A 150 -4.93 20.08 -36.63
N PHE A 151 -3.94 19.33 -37.11
CA PHE A 151 -3.12 19.78 -38.24
C PHE A 151 -3.96 19.68 -39.51
N GLY A 152 -4.63 20.78 -39.85
CA GLY A 152 -5.38 20.96 -41.08
C GLY A 152 -5.24 22.39 -41.59
N GLY A 153 -4.12 22.66 -42.26
CA GLY A 153 -3.85 23.87 -43.03
C GLY A 153 -3.12 23.51 -44.31
#